data_AF-A0A4Q5ZGM5-F1
#
_entry.id   AF-A0A4Q5ZGM5-F1
#
_cell.length_a   1.000
_cell.length_b   1.000
_cell.length_c   1.000
_cell.angle_alpha   90.00
_cell.angle_beta   90.00
_cell.angle_gamma   90.00
#
_symmetry.space_group_name_H-M   'P 1'
#
loop_
_entity.id
_entity.type
_entity.pdbx_description
1 polymer ?
#
loop_
_entity_poly.entity_id
_entity_poly.type
_entity_poly.pdbx_seq_one_letter_code
_entity_poly.pdbx_strand_id
1 'polypeptide(L)'
;MNNSRRSFLYKAGLLAGAFSSDSLFNQVHAENLRAAAAKTSADPMTAAADEDYWSIIQQTYTVNPNIINFNNGGVSPSPKVVQDAVERYNKLSNEAPSYYMWRILDQGREPLREKLADLAGCDPNEIAINRNASEALNTVIYGLDLAKGDEVIGTKQDYPNMIQAWRQREMREGIKYTQLNFEFPIEDDDTIVKAFEKAITPRTKLLHITHVINWVGQIMPVQKLARMARAKGIEVLVDG
;
A
#
# COMPACT_ATOMS: atom_id res chain seq x y z
N MET A 1 18.96 -46.81 17.80
CA MET A 1 19.23 -45.45 17.30
C MET A 1 19.99 -45.55 15.98
N ASN A 2 19.29 -45.57 14.84
CA ASN A 2 19.92 -45.76 13.52
C ASN A 2 20.18 -44.40 12.86
N ASN A 3 21.33 -43.79 13.14
CA ASN A 3 21.80 -42.57 12.47
C ASN A 3 22.29 -42.93 11.06
N SER A 4 21.39 -42.90 10.10
CA SER A 4 21.73 -43.11 8.68
C SER A 4 22.53 -41.93 8.15
N ARG A 5 23.60 -42.19 7.38
CA ARG A 5 24.36 -41.16 6.64
C ARG A 5 23.44 -40.26 5.80
N ARG A 6 22.30 -40.79 5.34
CA ARG A 6 21.27 -40.06 4.59
C ARG A 6 20.53 -39.03 5.45
N SER A 7 20.24 -39.33 6.72
CA SER A 7 19.62 -38.36 7.63
C SER A 7 20.61 -37.28 8.06
N PHE A 8 21.90 -37.63 8.19
CA PHE A 8 22.95 -36.65 8.46
C PHE A 8 23.12 -35.68 7.28
N LEU A 9 23.22 -36.17 6.05
CA LEU A 9 23.34 -35.33 4.85
C LEU A 9 22.09 -34.46 4.62
N TYR A 10 20.89 -34.99 4.89
CA TYR A 10 19.65 -34.22 4.81
C TYR A 10 19.60 -33.09 5.85
N LYS A 11 19.99 -33.37 7.09
CA LYS A 11 20.08 -32.36 8.16
C LYS A 11 21.21 -31.36 7.92
N ALA A 12 22.35 -31.80 7.40
CA ALA A 12 23.48 -30.93 7.05
C ALA A 12 23.15 -30.01 5.85
N GLY A 13 22.41 -30.51 4.85
CA GLY A 13 21.90 -29.70 3.74
C GLY A 13 20.86 -28.66 4.18
N LEU A 14 19.96 -29.02 5.09
CA LEU A 14 19.03 -28.08 5.73
C LEU A 14 19.75 -26.99 6.54
N LEU A 15 20.80 -27.36 7.27
CA LEU A 15 21.63 -26.40 8.02
C LEU A 15 22.42 -25.48 7.09
N ALA A 16 23.05 -26.01 6.03
CA ALA A 16 23.78 -25.18 5.07
C ALA A 16 22.86 -24.20 4.30
N GLY A 17 21.62 -24.60 4.01
CA GLY A 17 20.61 -23.70 3.44
C GLY A 17 20.06 -22.66 4.41
N ALA A 18 20.03 -22.96 5.71
CA ALA A 18 19.61 -22.03 6.77
C ALA A 18 20.73 -21.07 7.23
N PHE A 19 21.99 -21.41 6.99
CA PHE A 19 23.18 -20.65 7.36
C PHE A 19 23.95 -20.13 6.13
N SER A 20 23.28 -19.65 5.10
CA SER A 20 23.97 -18.80 4.11
C SER A 20 24.42 -17.51 4.81
N SER A 21 25.61 -17.00 4.47
CA SER A 21 26.11 -15.70 4.96
C SER A 21 25.09 -14.58 4.75
N ASP A 22 24.31 -14.67 3.67
CA ASP A 22 23.23 -13.74 3.35
C ASP A 22 22.08 -13.82 4.35
N SER A 23 21.75 -15.01 4.87
CA SER A 23 20.71 -15.17 5.90
C SER A 23 21.14 -14.58 7.23
N LEU A 24 22.39 -14.76 7.65
CA LEU A 24 22.94 -14.18 8.88
C LEU A 24 23.08 -12.65 8.77
N PHE A 25 23.56 -12.15 7.64
CA PHE A 25 23.67 -10.70 7.40
C PHE A 25 22.30 -10.02 7.40
N ASN A 26 21.30 -10.63 6.76
CA ASN A 26 19.93 -10.15 6.77
C ASN A 26 19.30 -10.23 8.18
N GLN A 27 19.61 -11.25 8.98
CA GLN A 27 19.13 -11.37 10.36
C GLN A 27 19.72 -10.28 11.27
N VAL A 28 21.03 -10.04 11.20
CA VAL A 28 21.69 -8.98 12.00
C VAL A 28 21.18 -7.60 11.61
N HIS A 29 21.00 -7.34 10.31
CA HIS A 29 20.46 -6.06 9.84
C HIS A 29 18.99 -5.89 10.26
N ALA A 30 18.19 -6.95 10.22
CA ALA A 30 16.82 -6.95 10.72
C ALA A 30 16.73 -6.75 12.25
N GLU A 31 17.67 -7.31 13.02
CA GLU A 31 17.76 -7.08 14.46
C GLU A 31 18.12 -5.62 14.77
N ASN A 32 19.08 -5.04 14.05
CA ASN A 32 19.43 -3.63 14.20
C ASN A 32 18.23 -2.72 13.91
N LEU A 33 17.48 -2.99 12.83
CA LEU A 33 16.27 -2.24 12.49
C LEU A 33 15.19 -2.35 13.57
N ARG A 34 14.95 -3.56 14.09
CA ARG A 34 13.99 -3.77 15.18
C ARG A 34 14.42 -3.07 16.46
N ALA A 35 15.71 -3.16 16.81
CA ALA A 35 16.25 -2.52 18.01
C ALA A 35 16.20 -1.00 17.90
N ALA A 36 16.42 -0.44 16.71
CA ALA A 36 16.30 0.98 16.45
C ALA A 36 14.82 1.43 16.57
N ALA A 37 13.91 0.75 15.86
CA ALA A 37 12.48 1.06 15.89
C ALA A 37 11.86 0.95 17.29
N ALA A 38 12.32 0.00 18.13
CA ALA A 38 11.85 -0.16 19.50
C ALA A 38 12.26 0.98 20.45
N LYS A 39 13.26 1.78 20.07
CA LYS A 39 13.77 2.90 20.86
C LYS A 39 13.23 4.25 20.39
N THR A 40 12.70 4.32 19.16
CA THR A 40 12.15 5.54 18.59
C THR A 40 10.95 6.03 19.41
N SER A 41 10.87 7.35 19.60
CA SER A 41 9.73 7.97 20.28
C SER A 41 8.42 7.74 19.51
N ALA A 42 7.31 7.64 20.23
CA ALA A 42 5.98 7.68 19.63
C ALA A 42 5.54 9.10 19.26
N ASP A 43 6.19 10.14 19.81
CA ASP A 43 5.96 11.53 19.43
C ASP A 43 6.57 11.83 18.05
N PRO A 44 5.79 12.27 17.04
CA PRO A 44 6.28 12.43 15.68
C PRO A 44 7.43 13.43 15.55
N MET A 45 7.39 14.54 16.29
CA MET A 45 8.43 15.58 16.19
C MET A 45 9.76 15.11 16.79
N THR A 46 9.69 14.40 17.92
CA THR A 46 10.85 13.78 18.53
C THR A 46 11.42 12.67 17.65
N ALA A 47 10.56 11.80 17.11
CA ALA A 47 10.98 10.75 16.19
C ALA A 47 11.63 11.31 14.92
N ALA A 48 11.09 12.40 14.37
CA ALA A 48 11.65 13.06 13.20
C ALA A 48 13.05 13.64 13.44
N ALA A 49 13.39 14.00 14.68
CA ALA A 49 14.69 14.55 15.05
C ALA A 49 15.74 13.48 15.45
N ASP A 50 15.37 12.19 15.44
CA ASP A 50 16.26 11.09 15.83
C ASP A 50 17.20 10.70 14.67
N GLU A 51 18.31 11.44 14.54
CA GLU A 51 19.30 11.23 13.47
C GLU A 51 19.96 9.85 13.52
N ASP A 52 20.15 9.27 14.70
CA ASP A 52 20.73 7.92 14.85
C ASP A 52 19.78 6.87 14.26
N TYR A 53 18.49 6.98 14.57
CA TYR A 53 17.46 6.12 13.98
C TYR A 53 17.40 6.29 12.46
N TRP A 54 17.30 7.53 11.95
CA TRP A 54 17.18 7.77 10.51
C TRP A 54 18.43 7.41 9.73
N SER A 55 19.63 7.52 10.32
CA SER A 55 20.87 7.04 9.72
C SER A 55 20.84 5.52 9.47
N ILE A 56 20.32 4.75 10.44
CA ILE A 56 20.15 3.29 10.28
C ILE A 56 19.16 3.00 9.15
N ILE A 57 18.03 3.72 9.08
CA ILE A 57 17.04 3.55 8.00
C ILE A 57 17.64 3.90 6.63
N GLN A 58 18.37 5.03 6.53
CA GLN A 58 19.01 5.47 5.30
C GLN A 58 19.97 4.42 4.74
N GLN A 59 20.76 3.78 5.60
CA GLN A 59 21.73 2.75 5.21
C GLN A 59 21.08 1.48 4.62
N THR A 60 19.76 1.30 4.78
CA THR A 60 19.03 0.19 4.14
C THR A 60 18.84 0.38 2.64
N TYR A 61 19.04 1.59 2.10
CA TYR A 61 18.83 1.91 0.69
C TYR A 61 20.13 1.95 -0.09
N THR A 62 20.12 1.41 -1.32
CA THR A 62 21.28 1.36 -2.23
C THR A 62 21.33 2.58 -3.17
N VAL A 63 21.02 3.77 -2.64
CA VAL A 63 20.94 5.02 -3.43
C VAL A 63 22.33 5.55 -3.80
N ASN A 64 22.39 6.34 -4.88
CA ASN A 64 23.61 7.02 -5.29
C ASN A 64 23.94 8.17 -4.31
N PRO A 65 25.09 8.13 -3.60
CA PRO A 65 25.43 9.16 -2.61
C PRO A 65 25.69 10.54 -3.22
N ASN A 66 25.86 10.64 -4.55
CA ASN A 66 26.08 11.90 -5.25
C ASN A 66 24.78 12.56 -5.72
N ILE A 67 23.62 11.95 -5.48
CA ILE A 67 22.30 12.48 -5.90
C ILE A 67 21.41 12.61 -4.68
N ILE A 68 20.96 13.83 -4.39
CA ILE A 68 19.96 14.09 -3.35
C ILE A 68 18.58 13.87 -3.96
N ASN A 69 17.88 12.81 -3.54
CA ASN A 69 16.53 12.51 -4.03
C ASN A 69 15.46 13.20 -3.19
N PHE A 70 14.87 14.28 -3.72
CA PHE A 70 13.70 14.95 -3.13
C PHE A 70 12.36 14.55 -3.75
N ASN A 71 12.31 13.47 -4.55
CA ASN A 71 11.10 13.06 -5.27
C ASN A 71 10.58 11.66 -4.88
N ASN A 72 10.75 11.27 -3.61
CA ASN A 72 10.22 9.99 -3.09
C ASN A 72 8.69 9.89 -3.24
N GLY A 73 7.96 11.01 -3.22
CA GLY A 73 6.51 11.03 -3.45
C GLY A 73 6.10 10.70 -4.90
N GLY A 74 7.02 10.83 -5.86
CA GLY A 74 6.82 10.37 -7.23
C GLY A 74 7.25 8.91 -7.41
N VAL A 75 8.51 8.61 -7.10
CA VAL A 75 9.08 7.26 -7.16
C VAL A 75 10.11 7.10 -6.05
N SER A 76 9.93 6.07 -5.21
CA SER A 76 10.82 5.75 -4.10
C SER A 76 11.73 4.56 -4.41
N PRO A 77 12.98 4.56 -3.92
CA PRO A 77 13.82 3.36 -3.95
C PRO A 77 13.22 2.30 -3.03
N SER A 78 13.37 1.03 -3.40
CA SER A 78 13.11 -0.07 -2.46
C SER A 78 14.33 -0.25 -1.53
N PRO A 79 14.17 -0.61 -0.26
CA PRO A 79 15.32 -0.98 0.58
C PRO A 79 15.96 -2.27 0.06
N LYS A 80 17.26 -2.47 0.33
CA LYS A 80 18.07 -3.58 -0.17
C LYS A 80 17.43 -4.95 0.09
N VAL A 81 16.86 -5.15 1.28
CA VAL A 81 16.19 -6.41 1.64
C VAL A 81 15.04 -6.76 0.68
N VAL A 82 14.33 -5.77 0.15
CA VAL A 82 13.25 -5.95 -0.83
C VAL A 82 13.84 -6.25 -2.20
N GLN A 83 14.89 -5.53 -2.61
CA GLN A 83 15.60 -5.77 -3.87
C GLN A 83 16.12 -7.21 -3.94
N ASP A 84 16.84 -7.65 -2.90
CA ASP A 84 17.40 -9.00 -2.80
C ASP A 84 16.31 -10.07 -2.83
N ALA A 85 15.16 -9.81 -2.19
CA ALA A 85 14.02 -10.73 -2.21
C ALA A 85 13.43 -10.87 -3.61
N VAL A 86 13.24 -9.76 -4.34
CA VAL A 86 12.73 -9.77 -5.72
C VAL A 86 13.68 -10.53 -6.64
N GLU A 87 14.99 -10.24 -6.58
CA GLU A 87 16.00 -10.94 -7.39
C GLU A 87 16.02 -12.44 -7.12
N ARG A 88 16.00 -12.82 -5.84
CA ARG A 88 15.97 -14.23 -5.42
C ARG A 88 14.75 -14.95 -5.97
N TYR A 89 13.55 -14.41 -5.78
CA TYR A 89 12.32 -15.07 -6.21
C TYR A 89 12.15 -15.07 -7.73
N ASN A 90 12.69 -14.06 -8.42
CA ASN A 90 12.76 -14.05 -9.87
C ASN A 90 13.65 -15.21 -10.39
N LYS A 91 14.86 -15.37 -9.85
CA LYS A 91 15.76 -16.48 -10.21
C LYS A 91 15.11 -17.83 -9.92
N LEU A 92 14.56 -18.00 -8.71
CA LEU A 92 13.89 -19.22 -8.27
C LEU A 92 12.74 -19.62 -9.22
N SER A 93 11.92 -18.65 -9.63
CA SER A 93 10.81 -18.89 -10.56
C SER A 93 11.26 -19.38 -11.93
N ASN A 94 12.50 -19.07 -12.36
CA ASN A 94 13.05 -19.48 -13.65
C ASN A 94 13.75 -20.86 -13.61
N GLU A 95 14.15 -21.33 -12.43
CA GLU A 95 14.82 -22.63 -12.29
C GLU A 95 13.91 -23.82 -12.65
N ALA A 96 12.66 -23.79 -12.19
CA ALA A 96 11.64 -24.80 -12.47
C ALA A 96 10.22 -24.21 -12.26
N PRO A 97 9.67 -23.50 -13.25
CA PRO A 97 8.53 -22.60 -13.04
C PRO A 97 7.30 -23.24 -12.39
N SER A 98 6.83 -24.38 -12.91
CA SER A 98 5.64 -25.05 -12.36
C SER A 98 5.87 -25.60 -10.95
N TYR A 99 7.07 -26.13 -10.69
CA TYR A 99 7.43 -26.66 -9.39
C TYR A 99 7.48 -25.54 -8.34
N TYR A 100 8.26 -24.49 -8.58
CA TYR A 100 8.43 -23.42 -7.61
C TYR A 100 7.16 -22.58 -7.44
N MET A 101 6.43 -22.28 -8.52
CA MET A 101 5.17 -21.55 -8.43
C MET A 101 4.18 -22.27 -7.50
N TRP A 102 3.86 -23.53 -7.78
CA TRP A 102 2.77 -24.22 -7.08
C TRP A 102 3.18 -24.90 -5.78
N ARG A 103 4.44 -25.32 -5.64
CA ARG A 103 4.86 -26.06 -4.44
C ARG A 103 5.54 -25.19 -3.39
N ILE A 104 6.16 -24.08 -3.79
CA ILE A 104 7.00 -23.28 -2.89
C ILE A 104 6.42 -21.88 -2.72
N LEU A 105 6.23 -21.13 -3.80
CA LEU A 105 5.80 -19.72 -3.74
C LEU A 105 4.35 -19.57 -3.31
N ASP A 106 3.45 -20.45 -3.77
CA ASP A 106 2.02 -20.40 -3.43
C ASP A 106 1.78 -20.52 -1.91
N GLN A 107 2.64 -21.25 -1.19
CA GLN A 107 2.56 -21.38 0.26
C GLN A 107 2.78 -20.04 1.00
N GLY A 108 3.46 -19.08 0.36
CA GLY A 108 3.74 -17.77 0.94
C GLY A 108 2.59 -16.76 0.79
N ARG A 109 1.57 -17.04 -0.04
CA ARG A 109 0.50 -16.08 -0.36
C ARG A 109 -0.37 -15.74 0.84
N GLU A 110 -0.92 -16.74 1.53
CA GLU A 110 -1.83 -16.48 2.66
C GLU A 110 -1.09 -15.89 3.89
N PRO A 111 0.11 -16.37 4.26
CA PRO A 111 0.91 -15.70 5.30
C PRO A 111 1.30 -14.25 4.95
N LEU A 112 1.45 -13.93 3.66
CA LEU A 112 1.65 -12.55 3.22
C LEU A 112 0.37 -11.73 3.38
N ARG A 113 -0.78 -12.29 3.00
CA ARG A 113 -2.10 -11.64 3.17
C ARG A 113 -2.37 -11.30 4.63
N GLU A 114 -2.11 -12.23 5.55
CA GLU A 114 -2.26 -12.02 6.99
C GLU A 114 -1.41 -10.84 7.49
N LYS A 115 -0.15 -10.74 7.06
CA LYS A 115 0.74 -9.62 7.43
C LYS A 115 0.28 -8.28 6.86
N LEU A 116 -0.23 -8.28 5.64
CA LEU A 116 -0.79 -7.07 5.02
C LEU A 116 -2.07 -6.63 5.75
N ALA A 117 -2.89 -7.59 6.19
CA ALA A 117 -4.11 -7.32 6.94
C ALA A 117 -3.81 -6.75 8.33
N ASP A 118 -2.81 -7.30 9.03
CA ASP A 118 -2.31 -6.75 10.30
C ASP A 118 -1.81 -5.30 10.14
N LEU A 119 -1.03 -5.03 9.08
CA LEU A 119 -0.56 -3.68 8.76
C LEU A 119 -1.71 -2.72 8.45
N ALA A 120 -2.75 -3.19 7.76
CA ALA A 120 -3.92 -2.40 7.39
C ALA A 120 -4.94 -2.27 8.54
N GLY A 121 -4.86 -3.12 9.57
CA GLY A 121 -5.82 -3.20 10.67
C GLY A 121 -7.17 -3.80 10.27
N CYS A 122 -7.19 -4.79 9.36
CA CYS A 122 -8.40 -5.43 8.85
C CYS A 122 -8.32 -6.98 8.86
N ASP A 123 -9.41 -7.66 8.51
CA ASP A 123 -9.41 -9.12 8.37
C ASP A 123 -8.64 -9.55 7.10
N PRO A 124 -7.90 -10.67 7.11
CA PRO A 124 -7.21 -11.16 5.91
C PRO A 124 -8.13 -11.32 4.70
N ASN A 125 -9.41 -11.68 4.88
CA ASN A 125 -10.37 -11.82 3.78
C ASN A 125 -10.78 -10.47 3.15
N GLU A 126 -10.44 -9.34 3.77
CA GLU A 126 -10.65 -7.99 3.25
C GLU A 126 -9.47 -7.50 2.39
N ILE A 127 -8.38 -8.27 2.29
CA ILE A 127 -7.20 -7.92 1.50
C ILE A 127 -7.23 -8.59 0.13
N ALA A 128 -7.21 -7.78 -0.93
CA ALA A 128 -6.90 -8.21 -2.30
C ALA A 128 -5.53 -7.65 -2.74
N ILE A 129 -4.68 -8.51 -3.31
CA ILE A 129 -3.32 -8.14 -3.74
C ILE A 129 -3.33 -7.82 -5.23
N ASN A 130 -2.97 -6.59 -5.59
CA ASN A 130 -2.88 -6.09 -6.98
C ASN A 130 -1.46 -5.61 -7.30
N ARG A 131 -1.15 -5.35 -8.58
CA ARG A 131 0.19 -4.91 -8.99
C ARG A 131 0.51 -3.48 -8.55
N ASN A 132 -0.51 -2.64 -8.41
CA ASN A 132 -0.39 -1.24 -7.96
C ASN A 132 -1.76 -0.66 -7.58
N ALA A 133 -1.76 0.56 -7.01
CA ALA A 133 -2.97 1.28 -6.62
C ALA A 133 -3.91 1.59 -7.79
N SER A 134 -3.37 1.94 -8.96
CA SER A 134 -4.21 2.20 -10.15
C SER A 134 -5.01 0.96 -10.56
N GLU A 135 -4.39 -0.23 -10.59
CA GLU A 135 -5.12 -1.48 -10.83
C GLU A 135 -6.15 -1.72 -9.73
N ALA A 136 -5.75 -1.62 -8.45
CA ALA A 136 -6.64 -1.88 -7.32
C ALA A 136 -7.90 -1.01 -7.35
N LEU A 137 -7.73 0.30 -7.56
CA LEU A 137 -8.84 1.23 -7.65
C LEU A 137 -9.67 0.97 -8.90
N ASN A 138 -9.07 0.68 -10.06
CA ASN A 138 -9.83 0.33 -11.27
C ASN A 138 -10.64 -0.97 -11.09
N THR A 139 -10.12 -1.96 -10.37
CA THR A 139 -10.87 -3.18 -10.02
C THR A 139 -12.15 -2.83 -9.26
N VAL A 140 -12.09 -1.90 -8.31
CA VAL A 140 -13.29 -1.44 -7.59
C VAL A 140 -14.17 -0.58 -8.49
N ILE A 141 -13.61 0.45 -9.13
CA ILE A 141 -14.35 1.40 -9.97
C ILE A 141 -15.17 0.68 -11.04
N TYR A 142 -14.59 -0.30 -11.73
CA TYR A 142 -15.29 -1.07 -12.76
C TYR A 142 -16.05 -2.29 -12.23
N GLY A 143 -15.77 -2.72 -11.00
CA GLY A 143 -16.50 -3.81 -10.33
C GLY A 143 -17.77 -3.36 -9.61
N LEU A 144 -17.95 -2.05 -9.37
CA LEU A 144 -19.15 -1.51 -8.72
C LEU A 144 -20.36 -1.49 -9.65
N ASP A 145 -21.45 -2.12 -9.21
CA ASP A 145 -22.75 -2.17 -9.88
C ASP A 145 -23.51 -0.83 -9.76
N LEU A 146 -23.12 0.17 -10.56
CA LEU A 146 -23.81 1.46 -10.67
C LEU A 146 -24.75 1.46 -11.88
N ALA A 147 -25.95 2.01 -11.70
CA ALA A 147 -26.93 2.15 -12.76
C ALA A 147 -26.84 3.52 -13.44
N LYS A 148 -27.41 3.64 -14.64
CA LYS A 148 -27.54 4.92 -15.34
C LYS A 148 -28.18 5.99 -14.44
N GLY A 149 -27.54 7.15 -14.36
CA GLY A 149 -27.95 8.28 -13.53
C GLY A 149 -27.55 8.20 -12.06
N ASP A 150 -26.91 7.12 -11.61
CA ASP A 150 -26.28 7.08 -10.29
C ASP A 150 -25.07 8.02 -10.28
N GLU A 151 -24.81 8.62 -9.12
CA GLU A 151 -23.83 9.69 -8.99
C GLU A 151 -22.65 9.27 -8.12
N VAL A 152 -21.45 9.58 -8.61
CA VAL A 152 -20.19 9.52 -7.88
C VAL A 152 -19.71 10.93 -7.66
N ILE A 153 -19.31 11.24 -6.42
CA ILE A 153 -18.74 12.53 -6.05
C ILE A 153 -17.25 12.34 -5.77
N GLY A 154 -16.42 13.07 -6.49
CA GLY A 154 -14.98 13.17 -6.25
C GLY A 154 -14.53 14.62 -6.22
N THR A 155 -13.24 14.84 -6.42
CA THR A 155 -12.63 16.18 -6.49
C THR A 155 -11.91 16.39 -7.82
N LYS A 156 -11.57 17.65 -8.13
CA LYS A 156 -10.66 17.97 -9.23
C LYS A 156 -9.20 17.64 -8.90
N GLN A 157 -8.91 17.34 -7.64
CA GLN A 157 -7.60 17.06 -7.11
C GLN A 157 -7.31 15.57 -6.98
N ASP A 158 -8.30 14.72 -7.25
CA ASP A 158 -8.13 13.27 -7.32
C ASP A 158 -7.10 12.90 -8.40
N TYR A 159 -6.49 11.73 -8.23
CA TYR A 159 -5.46 11.28 -9.16
C TYR A 159 -6.02 11.18 -10.60
N PRO A 160 -5.30 11.70 -11.63
CA PRO A 160 -5.83 11.78 -12.99
C PRO A 160 -6.35 10.45 -13.55
N ASN A 161 -5.69 9.32 -13.27
CA ASN A 161 -6.17 8.02 -13.74
C ASN A 161 -7.55 7.66 -13.17
N MET A 162 -7.85 8.05 -11.93
CA MET A 162 -9.14 7.78 -11.29
C MET A 162 -10.23 8.68 -11.85
N ILE A 163 -9.92 9.96 -12.08
CA ILE A 163 -10.81 10.89 -12.79
C ILE A 163 -11.19 10.30 -14.15
N GLN A 164 -10.22 9.82 -14.93
CA GLN A 164 -10.50 9.26 -16.25
C GLN A 164 -11.29 7.95 -16.19
N ALA A 165 -11.08 7.10 -15.18
CA ALA A 165 -11.88 5.90 -14.99
C ALA A 165 -13.36 6.24 -14.74
N TRP A 166 -13.65 7.24 -13.90
CA TRP A 166 -15.02 7.71 -13.67
C TRP A 166 -15.64 8.37 -14.91
N ARG A 167 -14.88 9.19 -15.63
CA ARG A 167 -15.34 9.79 -16.90
C ARG A 167 -15.67 8.73 -17.94
N GLN A 168 -14.86 7.67 -18.02
CA GLN A 168 -15.14 6.55 -18.92
C GLN A 168 -16.47 5.86 -18.56
N ARG A 169 -16.75 5.63 -17.27
CA ARG A 169 -18.05 5.08 -16.83
C ARG A 169 -19.20 6.04 -17.12
N GLU A 170 -19.03 7.35 -16.89
CA GLU A 170 -20.02 8.38 -17.24
C GLU A 170 -20.38 8.32 -18.72
N MET A 171 -19.38 8.23 -19.61
CA MET A 171 -19.60 8.14 -21.06
C MET A 171 -20.22 6.82 -21.51
N ARG A 172 -19.84 5.69 -20.91
CA ARG A 172 -20.26 4.34 -21.35
C ARG A 172 -21.56 3.86 -20.74
N GLU A 173 -21.78 4.18 -19.46
CA GLU A 173 -22.87 3.63 -18.64
C GLU A 173 -23.88 4.73 -18.25
N GLY A 174 -23.54 6.00 -18.45
CA GLY A 174 -24.41 7.13 -18.16
C GLY A 174 -24.60 7.38 -16.66
N ILE A 175 -23.65 6.94 -15.82
CA ILE A 175 -23.52 7.47 -14.45
C ILE A 175 -23.17 8.96 -14.50
N LYS A 176 -23.31 9.67 -13.39
CA LYS A 176 -22.90 11.07 -13.25
C LYS A 176 -21.63 11.15 -12.41
N TYR A 177 -20.61 11.85 -12.90
CA TYR A 177 -19.42 12.15 -12.11
C TYR A 177 -19.35 13.64 -11.74
N THR A 178 -19.64 13.94 -10.48
CA THR A 178 -19.62 15.31 -9.92
C THR A 178 -18.27 15.55 -9.25
N GLN A 179 -17.56 16.60 -9.66
CA GLN A 179 -16.27 16.96 -9.08
C GLN A 179 -16.35 18.26 -8.28
N LEU A 180 -16.02 18.18 -7.01
CA LEU A 180 -15.77 19.34 -6.16
C LEU A 180 -14.43 19.97 -6.50
N ASN A 181 -14.31 21.27 -6.26
CA ASN A 181 -13.05 21.99 -6.40
C ASN A 181 -12.77 22.74 -5.11
N PHE A 182 -11.58 22.52 -4.57
CA PHE A 182 -11.12 23.19 -3.36
C PHE A 182 -9.93 24.10 -3.68
N GLU A 183 -9.82 25.20 -2.94
CA GLU A 183 -8.62 26.02 -2.90
C GLU A 183 -7.82 25.60 -1.67
N PHE A 184 -6.78 24.81 -1.90
CA PHE A 184 -5.91 24.28 -0.85
C PHE A 184 -4.75 25.24 -0.54
N PRO A 185 -4.18 25.21 0.68
CA PRO A 185 -4.50 24.30 1.79
C PRO A 185 -5.77 24.71 2.56
N ILE A 186 -6.44 23.71 3.15
CA ILE A 186 -7.57 23.91 4.07
C ILE A 186 -7.23 23.23 5.39
N GLU A 187 -7.16 24.02 6.46
CA GLU A 187 -6.88 23.53 7.82
C GLU A 187 -8.15 23.06 8.54
N ASP A 188 -9.30 23.66 8.22
CA ASP A 188 -10.59 23.25 8.79
C ASP A 188 -11.22 22.12 7.98
N ASP A 189 -11.02 20.89 8.44
CA ASP A 189 -11.66 19.68 7.92
C ASP A 189 -13.18 19.84 7.70
N ASP A 190 -13.87 20.54 8.59
CA ASP A 190 -15.33 20.61 8.56
C ASP A 190 -15.81 21.42 7.33
N THR A 191 -14.96 22.32 6.82
CA THR A 191 -15.19 23.01 5.54
C THR A 191 -15.23 22.01 4.38
N ILE A 192 -14.31 21.04 4.35
CA ILE A 192 -14.28 19.98 3.32
C ILE A 192 -15.51 19.07 3.48
N VAL A 193 -15.80 18.62 4.70
CA VAL A 193 -16.93 17.72 4.99
C VAL A 193 -18.26 18.34 4.59
N LYS A 194 -18.50 19.61 4.93
CA LYS A 194 -19.71 20.35 4.55
C LYS A 194 -19.85 20.50 3.04
N ALA A 195 -18.75 20.68 2.32
CA ALA A 195 -18.77 20.77 0.86
C ALA A 195 -19.22 19.44 0.22
N PHE A 196 -18.69 18.31 0.70
CA PHE A 196 -19.17 16.99 0.28
C PHE A 196 -20.63 16.76 0.66
N GLU A 197 -21.02 17.05 1.91
CA GLU A 197 -22.39 16.87 2.36
C GLU A 197 -23.40 17.67 1.52
N LYS A 198 -23.06 18.93 1.18
CA LYS A 198 -23.91 19.79 0.34
C LYS A 198 -24.05 19.28 -1.09
N ALA A 199 -23.05 18.55 -1.59
CA ALA A 199 -23.04 18.04 -2.96
C ALA A 199 -23.84 16.74 -3.13
N ILE A 200 -24.15 16.05 -2.03
CA ILE A 200 -24.93 14.81 -2.05
C ILE A 200 -26.34 15.06 -2.58
N THR A 201 -26.75 14.19 -3.49
CA THR A 201 -28.11 14.13 -4.05
C THR A 201 -28.75 12.77 -3.72
N PRO A 202 -30.06 12.59 -3.93
CA PRO A 202 -30.71 11.28 -3.81
C PRO A 202 -30.15 10.20 -4.74
N ARG A 203 -29.34 10.58 -5.75
CA ARG A 203 -28.69 9.66 -6.70
C ARG A 203 -27.25 9.33 -6.32
N THR A 204 -26.67 10.00 -5.33
CA THR A 204 -25.30 9.71 -4.90
C THR A 204 -25.19 8.29 -4.35
N LYS A 205 -24.26 7.52 -4.89
CA LYS A 205 -23.98 6.13 -4.47
C LYS A 205 -22.58 5.96 -3.88
N LEU A 206 -21.63 6.81 -4.30
CA LEU A 206 -20.23 6.69 -3.90
C LEU A 206 -19.59 8.06 -3.71
N LEU A 207 -18.75 8.19 -2.68
CA LEU A 207 -17.71 9.23 -2.61
C LEU A 207 -16.35 8.62 -2.96
N HIS A 208 -15.65 9.19 -3.93
CA HIS A 208 -14.24 8.90 -4.21
C HIS A 208 -13.38 9.94 -3.50
N ILE A 209 -12.40 9.50 -2.70
CA ILE A 209 -11.60 10.38 -1.85
C ILE A 209 -10.13 10.00 -1.97
N THR A 210 -9.30 10.88 -2.52
CA THR A 210 -7.84 10.79 -2.35
C THR A 210 -7.46 11.27 -0.94
N HIS A 211 -6.82 10.40 -0.15
CA HIS A 211 -6.49 10.65 1.25
C HIS A 211 -5.37 11.68 1.40
N VAL A 212 -4.28 11.53 0.63
CA VAL A 212 -3.19 12.50 0.56
C VAL A 212 -3.03 12.97 -0.87
N ILE A 213 -3.31 14.24 -1.13
CA ILE A 213 -3.26 14.80 -2.48
C ILE A 213 -1.79 15.03 -2.87
N ASN A 214 -1.27 14.16 -3.73
CA ASN A 214 0.16 14.02 -4.03
C ASN A 214 0.88 15.29 -4.53
N TRP A 215 0.16 16.25 -5.10
CA TRP A 215 0.73 17.44 -5.74
C TRP A 215 0.61 18.72 -4.92
N VAL A 216 -0.22 18.72 -3.86
CA VAL A 216 -0.34 19.86 -2.92
C VAL A 216 -0.11 19.47 -1.45
N GLY A 217 -0.01 18.18 -1.14
CA GLY A 217 0.27 17.68 0.21
C GLY A 217 -0.91 17.74 1.20
N GLN A 218 -2.10 18.17 0.75
CA GLN A 218 -3.29 18.21 1.59
C GLN A 218 -3.67 16.80 2.03
N ILE A 219 -3.83 16.62 3.34
CA ILE A 219 -4.46 15.44 3.94
C ILE A 219 -5.96 15.69 4.02
N MET A 220 -6.76 14.80 3.45
CA MET A 220 -8.21 14.87 3.45
C MET A 220 -8.80 14.19 4.69
N PRO A 221 -9.90 14.70 5.28
CA PRO A 221 -10.49 14.16 6.50
C PRO A 221 -11.31 12.89 6.24
N VAL A 222 -10.67 11.83 5.75
CA VAL A 222 -11.29 10.58 5.30
C VAL A 222 -12.21 9.98 6.37
N GLN A 223 -11.78 9.95 7.64
CA GLN A 223 -12.61 9.41 8.71
C GLN A 223 -13.92 10.18 8.89
N LYS A 224 -13.88 11.52 8.84
CA LYS A 224 -15.08 12.36 8.96
C LYS A 224 -15.99 12.20 7.75
N LEU A 225 -15.42 12.19 6.54
CA LEU A 225 -16.15 11.97 5.28
C LEU A 225 -16.83 10.59 5.26
N ALA A 226 -16.12 9.54 5.64
CA ALA A 226 -16.65 8.18 5.71
C ALA A 226 -17.79 8.05 6.73
N ARG A 227 -17.67 8.68 7.91
CA ARG A 227 -18.77 8.71 8.90
C ARG A 227 -20.01 9.43 8.35
N MET A 228 -19.82 10.58 7.70
CA MET A 228 -20.90 11.36 7.09
C MET A 228 -21.59 10.58 5.96
N ALA A 229 -20.83 9.95 5.08
CA ALA A 229 -21.35 9.14 3.98
C ALA A 229 -22.13 7.92 4.47
N ARG A 230 -21.57 7.18 5.45
CA ARG A 230 -22.23 6.02 6.06
C ARG A 230 -23.57 6.37 6.69
N ALA A 231 -23.66 7.51 7.37
CA ALA A 231 -24.93 7.98 7.96
C ALA A 231 -26.03 8.24 6.92
N LYS A 232 -25.66 8.39 5.64
CA LYS A 232 -26.57 8.58 4.50
C LYS A 232 -26.69 7.34 3.60
N GLY A 233 -26.08 6.22 3.98
CA GLY A 233 -26.08 4.99 3.18
C GLY A 233 -25.28 5.08 1.88
N ILE A 234 -24.22 5.91 1.85
CA ILE A 234 -23.35 6.13 0.69
C ILE A 234 -22.01 5.43 0.93
N GLU A 235 -21.54 4.69 -0.08
CA GLU A 235 -20.25 4.01 -0.04
C GLU A 235 -19.09 4.99 -0.20
N VAL A 236 -17.91 4.62 0.29
CA VAL A 236 -16.69 5.44 0.17
C VAL A 236 -15.56 4.60 -0.40
N LEU A 237 -14.97 5.09 -1.48
CA LEU A 237 -13.73 4.57 -2.05
C LEU A 237 -12.59 5.54 -1.73
N VAL A 238 -11.56 5.04 -1.04
CA VAL A 238 -10.39 5.83 -0.66
C VAL A 238 -9.20 5.44 -1.52
N ASP A 239 -8.59 6.42 -2.18
CA ASP A 239 -7.24 6.34 -2.75
C ASP A 239 -6.25 6.78 -1.66
N GLY A 240 -5.49 5.80 -1.15
CA GLY A 240 -4.82 5.85 0.17
C GLY A 240 -3.54 6.67 0.24
#